data_AF-A0A3M1J3G4-F1
#
_entry.id   AF-A0A3M1J3G4-F1
#
_cell.length_a   1.000
_cell.length_b   1.000
_cell.length_c   1.000
_cell.angle_alpha   90.00
_cell.angle_beta   90.00
_cell.angle_gamma   90.00
#
_symmetry.space_group_name_H-M   'P 1'
#
loop_
_entity.id
_entity.type
_entity.pdbx_description
1 polymer ?
#
loop_
_entity_poly.entity_id
_entity_poly.type
_entity_poly.pdbx_seq_one_letter_code
_entity_poly.pdbx_strand_id
1 'polypeptide(L)'
;MRQTAGKPVVRGSGTSANAGGAVSARAARSARSGTPPRQPHLPAYAALDLGTNNCRLLVARPSRRGFYVIDAFSKIIRLGEGVSGTGRLSAPAMERTIEALKICSDKMRRRQVKRSRVIATEACRIAENSGEFIDMVRERTGLELEIVNRETEARLAVSGCASLLDSECDWALVFDIGGGSSELIWLDLSRRTRSWRRSMYDRLDAQNCIVAWTSLPIGVVTLAEKHGGHVVTRETFENMVCDVLVQLEAFERRHAMREKIRSGRTHLLGTSGTVTTMAGIHLGLPAYDRKRVDGCWLKVCDVQAVSESLVSMSYAERIAQPCVGRERADLVLAGCAILEAMLRLWPCEKLRVADRGLREGILATLMAEDGYPRGRRRARRR
;
A
#
# COMPACT_ATOMS: atom_id res chain seq x y z
N MET A 1 38.79 -1.03 -54.55
CA MET A 1 39.91 -1.88 -54.99
C MET A 1 39.56 -3.34 -54.70
N ARG A 2 39.39 -4.13 -55.78
CA ARG A 2 39.52 -5.59 -55.96
C ARG A 2 38.96 -6.51 -54.86
N GLN A 3 37.80 -7.19 -55.03
CA GLN A 3 37.47 -8.33 -55.93
C GLN A 3 38.51 -9.45 -55.96
N THR A 4 38.10 -10.69 -55.67
CA THR A 4 37.93 -11.84 -56.61
C THR A 4 37.61 -13.11 -55.80
N ALA A 5 36.45 -13.75 -56.01
CA ALA A 5 36.13 -14.81 -57.00
C ALA A 5 36.51 -16.22 -56.49
N GLY A 6 35.76 -17.30 -56.70
CA GLY A 6 34.57 -17.55 -57.48
C GLY A 6 34.15 -19.03 -57.40
N LYS A 7 32.86 -19.26 -57.66
CA LYS A 7 32.07 -20.45 -58.06
C LYS A 7 32.81 -21.51 -58.93
N PRO A 8 32.29 -22.75 -59.16
CA PRO A 8 30.95 -22.99 -59.74
C PRO A 8 30.20 -24.30 -59.39
N VAL A 9 29.13 -24.50 -60.17
CA VAL A 9 27.89 -25.26 -59.94
C VAL A 9 27.72 -26.33 -61.05
N VAL A 10 26.84 -27.32 -60.78
CA VAL A 10 25.90 -28.06 -61.65
C VAL A 10 26.29 -29.44 -62.24
N ARG A 11 25.29 -30.34 -62.14
CA ARG A 11 24.88 -31.52 -62.97
C ARG A 11 25.33 -32.88 -62.41
N GLY A 12 24.53 -33.93 -62.35
CA GLY A 12 23.14 -34.19 -62.77
C GLY A 12 22.85 -35.71 -62.73
N SER A 13 21.56 -36.06 -62.60
CA SER A 13 20.88 -37.31 -63.03
C SER A 13 21.43 -38.70 -62.67
N GLY A 14 20.58 -39.55 -62.07
CA GLY A 14 20.75 -41.01 -62.07
C GLY A 14 19.65 -41.75 -61.31
N THR A 15 18.94 -42.63 -62.01
CA THR A 15 17.71 -43.34 -61.67
C THR A 15 17.91 -44.72 -61.00
N SER A 16 16.89 -45.11 -60.21
CA SER A 16 16.31 -46.46 -60.06
C SER A 16 16.84 -47.50 -59.05
N ALA A 17 15.85 -48.27 -58.54
CA ALA A 17 15.86 -49.68 -58.12
C ALA A 17 16.03 -50.05 -56.62
N ASN A 18 14.92 -49.94 -55.87
CA ASN A 18 14.10 -51.04 -55.32
C ASN A 18 14.76 -52.32 -54.73
N ALA A 19 14.53 -52.55 -53.42
CA ALA A 19 14.19 -53.84 -52.76
C ALA A 19 14.13 -53.54 -51.24
N GLY A 20 13.19 -53.95 -50.41
CA GLY A 20 12.12 -54.95 -50.45
C GLY A 20 11.98 -55.44 -48.99
N GLY A 21 10.80 -55.34 -48.38
CA GLY A 21 10.61 -55.79 -46.99
C GLY A 21 9.33 -55.27 -46.34
N ALA A 22 8.20 -55.86 -46.73
CA ALA A 22 6.89 -55.60 -46.16
C ALA A 22 6.69 -56.34 -44.83
N VAL A 23 6.11 -55.70 -43.81
CA VAL A 23 5.12 -56.33 -42.89
C VAL A 23 4.09 -55.29 -42.40
N SER A 24 2.92 -55.35 -43.04
CA SER A 24 1.54 -55.25 -42.53
C SER A 24 1.21 -54.61 -41.16
N ALA A 25 0.45 -53.51 -41.28
CA ALA A 25 -0.61 -52.91 -40.45
C ALA A 25 -1.08 -53.57 -39.13
N ARG A 26 -1.22 -52.74 -38.08
CA ARG A 26 -2.32 -52.84 -37.11
C ARG A 26 -2.69 -51.50 -36.45
N ALA A 27 -3.94 -51.10 -36.71
CA ALA A 27 -4.90 -50.38 -35.87
C ALA A 27 -4.49 -49.03 -35.21
N ALA A 28 -5.07 -47.97 -35.76
CA ALA A 28 -5.25 -46.67 -35.11
C ALA A 28 -5.95 -46.81 -33.75
N ARG A 29 -5.29 -46.38 -32.67
CA ARG A 29 -5.93 -45.99 -31.42
C ARG A 29 -5.87 -44.48 -31.30
N SER A 30 -7.04 -43.87 -31.38
CA SER A 30 -7.32 -42.47 -31.06
C SER A 30 -6.74 -42.13 -29.69
N ALA A 31 -5.60 -41.43 -29.68
CA ALA A 31 -5.10 -40.76 -28.51
C ALA A 31 -5.98 -39.53 -28.29
N ARG A 32 -6.97 -39.66 -27.41
CA ARG A 32 -7.70 -38.51 -26.86
C ARG A 32 -6.65 -37.52 -26.34
N SER A 33 -6.57 -36.37 -27.01
CA SER A 33 -5.81 -35.21 -26.57
C SER A 33 -6.41 -34.71 -25.26
N GLY A 34 -5.93 -35.27 -24.14
CA GLY A 34 -6.25 -34.77 -22.81
C GLY A 34 -5.65 -33.39 -22.67
N THR A 35 -6.49 -32.36 -22.72
CA THR A 35 -6.14 -31.01 -22.26
C THR A 35 -5.52 -31.16 -20.86
N PRO A 36 -4.33 -30.59 -20.59
CA PRO A 36 -3.76 -30.66 -19.25
C PRO A 36 -4.79 -30.10 -18.26
N PRO A 37 -4.95 -30.71 -17.06
CA PRO A 37 -5.94 -30.25 -16.10
C PRO A 37 -5.69 -28.76 -15.83
N ARG A 38 -6.69 -27.91 -16.16
CA ARG A 38 -6.65 -26.49 -15.84
C ARG A 38 -6.28 -26.36 -14.38
N GLN A 39 -5.13 -25.75 -14.07
CA GLN A 39 -4.81 -25.37 -12.71
C GLN A 39 -6.04 -24.63 -12.15
N PRO A 40 -6.56 -25.00 -10.98
CA PRO A 40 -7.73 -24.32 -10.43
C PRO A 40 -7.41 -22.82 -10.34
N HIS A 41 -8.18 -22.00 -11.06
CA HIS A 41 -8.02 -20.56 -11.01
C HIS A 41 -8.22 -20.12 -9.56
N LEU A 42 -7.13 -19.66 -8.92
CA LEU A 42 -7.21 -19.17 -7.55
C LEU A 42 -8.19 -17.99 -7.49
N PRO A 43 -9.08 -17.93 -6.49
CA PRO A 43 -10.07 -16.88 -6.38
C PRO A 43 -9.40 -15.52 -6.23
N ALA A 44 -9.98 -14.50 -6.87
CA ALA A 44 -9.56 -13.13 -6.72
C ALA A 44 -10.23 -12.49 -5.49
N TYR A 45 -9.49 -11.66 -4.77
CA TYR A 45 -9.96 -10.88 -3.64
C TYR A 45 -9.68 -9.41 -3.91
N ALA A 46 -10.52 -8.53 -3.36
CA ALA A 46 -10.30 -7.09 -3.46
C ALA A 46 -10.29 -6.41 -2.10
N ALA A 47 -9.41 -5.42 -1.97
CA ALA A 47 -9.41 -4.47 -0.88
C ALA A 47 -9.50 -3.07 -1.48
N LEU A 48 -10.57 -2.36 -1.15
CA LEU A 48 -10.75 -0.97 -1.50
C LEU A 48 -10.65 -0.14 -0.22
N ASP A 49 -9.84 0.91 -0.28
CA ASP A 49 -9.62 1.88 0.78
C ASP A 49 -9.98 3.27 0.24
N LEU A 50 -11.02 3.86 0.83
CA LEU A 50 -11.50 5.21 0.55
C LEU A 50 -11.08 6.14 1.69
N GLY A 51 -9.96 6.83 1.48
CA GLY A 51 -9.42 7.80 2.41
C GLY A 51 -9.89 9.24 2.17
N THR A 52 -9.47 10.14 3.05
CA THR A 52 -9.67 11.59 2.93
C THR A 52 -9.15 12.15 1.60
N ASN A 53 -7.97 11.70 1.15
CA ASN A 53 -7.33 12.23 -0.05
C ASN A 53 -7.38 11.28 -1.26
N ASN A 54 -7.25 9.97 -1.02
CA ASN A 54 -7.07 8.97 -2.07
C ASN A 54 -8.13 7.87 -2.01
N CYS A 55 -8.56 7.41 -3.19
CA CYS A 55 -9.29 6.15 -3.35
C CYS A 55 -8.34 5.13 -3.99
N ARG A 56 -8.19 3.97 -3.36
CA ARG A 56 -7.23 2.93 -3.77
C ARG A 56 -7.88 1.55 -3.77
N LEU A 57 -7.58 0.76 -4.79
CA LEU A 57 -8.01 -0.63 -4.92
C LEU A 57 -6.79 -1.52 -5.16
N LEU A 58 -6.76 -2.67 -4.49
CA LEU A 58 -5.92 -3.80 -4.86
C LEU A 58 -6.82 -5.01 -5.14
N VAL A 59 -6.56 -5.69 -6.25
CA VAL A 59 -7.12 -7.00 -6.56
C VAL A 59 -5.98 -8.00 -6.58
N ALA A 60 -6.09 -9.07 -5.80
CA ALA A 60 -5.01 -10.03 -5.64
C ALA A 60 -5.52 -11.48 -5.61
N ARG A 61 -4.60 -12.41 -5.90
CA ARG A 61 -4.81 -13.86 -5.76
C ARG A 61 -3.85 -14.44 -4.73
N PRO A 62 -4.27 -15.44 -3.95
CA PRO A 62 -3.39 -16.08 -2.97
C PRO A 62 -2.18 -16.72 -3.66
N SER A 63 -1.10 -16.86 -2.91
CA SER A 63 0.14 -17.52 -3.30
C SER A 63 0.69 -18.30 -2.10
N ARG A 64 1.71 -19.13 -2.31
CA ARG A 64 2.30 -19.94 -1.23
C ARG A 64 2.83 -19.12 -0.05
N ARG A 65 3.27 -17.89 -0.29
CA ARG A 65 3.90 -17.00 0.72
C ARG A 65 3.10 -15.72 0.99
N GLY A 66 1.87 -15.64 0.52
CA GLY A 66 1.06 -14.42 0.60
C GLY A 66 0.06 -14.34 -0.53
N PHE A 67 0.16 -13.29 -1.33
CA PHE A 67 -0.63 -13.06 -2.52
C PHE A 67 0.20 -12.32 -3.58
N TYR A 68 -0.29 -12.31 -4.81
CA TYR A 68 0.23 -11.44 -5.88
C TYR A 68 -0.91 -10.56 -6.40
N VAL A 69 -0.59 -9.29 -6.65
CA VAL A 69 -1.54 -8.30 -7.17
C VAL A 69 -1.75 -8.57 -8.66
N ILE A 70 -3.01 -8.64 -9.08
CA ILE A 70 -3.44 -8.86 -10.48
C ILE A 70 -4.12 -7.63 -11.09
N ASP A 71 -4.55 -6.69 -10.26
CA ASP A 71 -5.06 -5.39 -10.69
C ASP A 71 -4.90 -4.38 -9.55
N ALA A 72 -4.74 -3.11 -9.90
CA ALA A 72 -4.65 -2.04 -8.94
C ALA A 72 -5.27 -0.76 -9.53
N PHE A 73 -5.71 0.12 -8.64
CA PHE A 73 -6.14 1.46 -8.97
C PHE A 73 -5.78 2.40 -7.82
N SER A 74 -5.43 3.64 -8.17
CA SER A 74 -5.20 4.72 -7.22
C SER A 74 -5.57 6.02 -7.91
N LYS A 75 -6.41 6.83 -7.27
CA LYS A 75 -6.77 8.16 -7.73
C LYS A 75 -6.84 9.12 -6.54
N ILE A 76 -6.34 10.33 -6.72
CA ILE A 76 -6.54 11.41 -5.76
C ILE A 76 -7.95 11.98 -6.01
N ILE A 77 -8.77 11.97 -4.96
CA ILE A 77 -10.19 12.31 -5.00
C ILE A 77 -10.54 13.45 -4.07
N ARG A 78 -9.71 13.71 -3.05
CA ARG A 78 -9.86 14.80 -2.08
C ARG A 78 -11.27 14.83 -1.47
N LEU A 79 -11.77 13.69 -1.02
CA LEU A 79 -13.10 13.54 -0.44
C LEU A 79 -13.29 14.37 0.82
N GLY A 80 -12.22 14.46 1.63
CA GLY A 80 -12.24 15.20 2.88
C GLY A 80 -11.87 16.68 2.77
N GLU A 81 -11.76 17.25 1.56
CA GLU A 81 -11.47 18.67 1.41
C GLU A 81 -12.59 19.53 2.02
N GLY A 82 -12.22 20.45 2.89
CA GLY A 82 -13.12 21.36 3.60
C GLY A 82 -13.89 20.73 4.77
N VAL A 83 -13.86 19.41 4.96
CA VAL A 83 -14.68 18.72 5.98
C VAL A 83 -14.34 19.18 7.39
N SER A 84 -13.06 19.47 7.67
CA SER A 84 -12.61 19.96 8.97
C SER A 84 -13.31 21.26 9.40
N GLY A 85 -13.67 22.12 8.43
CA GLY A 85 -14.33 23.39 8.67
C GLY A 85 -15.85 23.35 8.48
N THR A 86 -16.34 22.54 7.55
CA THR A 86 -17.78 22.51 7.19
C THR A 86 -18.57 21.41 7.89
N GLY A 87 -17.91 20.37 8.42
CA GLY A 87 -18.54 19.15 8.92
C GLY A 87 -19.17 18.26 7.83
N ARG A 88 -19.01 18.59 6.54
CA ARG A 88 -19.76 17.96 5.44
C ARG A 88 -18.90 17.67 4.22
N LEU A 89 -19.15 16.54 3.57
CA LEU A 89 -18.58 16.20 2.26
C LEU A 89 -19.16 17.12 1.19
N SER A 90 -18.31 17.73 0.37
CA SER A 90 -18.75 18.61 -0.72
C SER A 90 -19.33 17.79 -1.89
N ALA A 91 -20.38 18.31 -2.55
CA ALA A 91 -20.97 17.65 -3.71
C ALA A 91 -19.95 17.37 -4.85
N PRO A 92 -19.04 18.31 -5.20
CA PRO A 92 -17.99 18.02 -6.18
C PRO A 92 -17.06 16.88 -5.76
N ALA A 93 -16.69 16.80 -4.47
CA ALA A 93 -15.81 15.75 -3.97
C ALA A 93 -16.50 14.38 -3.96
N MET A 94 -17.78 14.33 -3.60
CA MET A 94 -18.60 13.12 -3.69
C MET A 94 -18.69 12.61 -5.13
N GLU A 95 -18.99 13.48 -6.11
CA GLU A 95 -19.12 13.07 -7.51
C GLU A 95 -17.80 12.53 -8.08
N ARG A 96 -16.68 13.24 -7.87
CA ARG A 96 -15.34 12.77 -8.29
C ARG A 96 -15.01 11.40 -7.68
N THR A 97 -15.44 11.17 -6.45
CA THR A 97 -15.21 9.92 -5.73
C THR A 97 -16.07 8.79 -6.30
N ILE A 98 -17.35 9.04 -6.59
CA ILE A 98 -18.23 8.05 -7.21
C ILE A 98 -17.68 7.63 -8.58
N GLU A 99 -17.17 8.56 -9.39
CA GLU A 99 -16.53 8.22 -10.67
C GLU A 99 -15.29 7.33 -10.50
N ALA A 100 -14.49 7.56 -9.45
CA ALA A 100 -13.37 6.69 -9.12
C ALA A 100 -13.85 5.28 -8.69
N LEU A 101 -14.93 5.22 -7.90
CA LEU A 101 -15.52 3.97 -7.41
C LEU A 101 -16.18 3.14 -8.52
N LYS A 102 -16.76 3.76 -9.55
CA LYS A 102 -17.23 3.07 -10.76
C LYS A 102 -16.10 2.29 -11.44
N ILE A 103 -14.93 2.92 -11.60
CA ILE A 103 -13.73 2.26 -12.16
C ILE A 103 -13.31 1.07 -11.29
N CYS A 104 -13.34 1.23 -9.97
CA CYS A 104 -13.05 0.14 -9.04
C CYS A 104 -14.03 -1.02 -9.17
N SER A 105 -15.34 -0.74 -9.18
CA SER A 105 -16.40 -1.74 -9.37
C SER A 105 -16.22 -2.51 -10.68
N ASP A 106 -15.93 -1.81 -11.77
CA ASP A 106 -15.65 -2.42 -13.07
C ASP A 106 -14.40 -3.33 -13.07
N LYS A 107 -13.34 -2.93 -12.37
CA LYS A 107 -12.15 -3.76 -12.20
C LYS A 107 -12.46 -5.01 -11.39
N MET A 108 -13.20 -4.88 -10.29
CA MET A 108 -13.60 -6.00 -9.45
C MET A 108 -14.48 -7.01 -10.21
N ARG A 109 -15.46 -6.53 -10.99
CA ARG A 109 -16.30 -7.34 -11.87
C ARG A 109 -15.48 -8.08 -12.92
N ARG A 110 -14.61 -7.37 -13.66
CA ARG A 110 -13.75 -7.96 -14.70
C ARG A 110 -12.80 -9.04 -14.17
N ARG A 111 -12.36 -8.93 -12.91
CA ARG A 111 -11.48 -9.91 -12.27
C ARG A 111 -12.23 -11.03 -11.54
N GLN A 112 -13.56 -11.02 -11.57
CA GLN A 112 -14.41 -12.00 -10.89
C GLN A 112 -14.03 -12.14 -9.42
N VAL A 113 -13.94 -11.00 -8.72
CA VAL A 113 -13.61 -10.96 -7.29
C VAL A 113 -14.64 -11.80 -6.51
N LYS A 114 -14.14 -12.79 -5.78
CA LYS A 114 -14.94 -13.70 -4.95
C LYS A 114 -15.40 -13.03 -3.66
N ARG A 115 -14.49 -12.32 -3.00
CA ARG A 115 -14.73 -11.59 -1.75
C ARG A 115 -14.00 -10.26 -1.81
N SER A 116 -14.63 -9.24 -1.27
CA SER A 116 -14.04 -7.92 -1.13
C SER A 116 -14.37 -7.32 0.23
N ARG A 117 -13.54 -6.38 0.66
CA ARG A 117 -13.90 -5.43 1.71
C ARG A 117 -13.59 -4.04 1.19
N VAL A 118 -14.56 -3.16 1.32
CA VAL A 118 -14.54 -1.81 0.78
C VAL A 118 -14.75 -0.87 1.96
N ILE A 119 -13.68 -0.22 2.39
CA ILE A 119 -13.67 0.56 3.63
C ILE A 119 -13.61 2.06 3.33
N ALA A 120 -14.23 2.86 4.18
CA ALA A 120 -14.09 4.31 4.24
C ALA A 120 -13.53 4.71 5.61
N THR A 121 -12.65 5.71 5.63
CA THR A 121 -11.92 6.12 6.84
C THR A 121 -12.35 7.53 7.30
N GLU A 122 -11.41 8.34 7.78
CA GLU A 122 -11.66 9.53 8.59
C GLU A 122 -12.67 10.51 7.98
N ALA A 123 -12.57 10.83 6.69
CA ALA A 123 -13.48 11.80 6.06
C ALA A 123 -14.95 11.39 6.13
N CYS A 124 -15.27 10.12 5.88
CA CYS A 124 -16.64 9.63 6.01
C CYS A 124 -17.05 9.49 7.49
N ARG A 125 -16.11 9.20 8.39
CA ARG A 125 -16.41 9.06 9.82
C ARG A 125 -16.89 10.36 10.46
N ILE A 126 -16.28 11.49 10.09
CA ILE A 126 -16.55 12.79 10.72
C ILE A 126 -17.64 13.60 10.01
N ALA A 127 -17.93 13.28 8.74
CA ALA A 127 -18.90 14.05 7.97
C ALA A 127 -20.35 13.68 8.31
N GLU A 128 -21.18 14.71 8.54
CA GLU A 128 -22.59 14.56 8.88
C GLU A 128 -23.41 13.89 7.77
N ASN A 129 -23.07 14.14 6.50
CA ASN A 129 -23.75 13.61 5.32
C ASN A 129 -23.11 12.33 4.77
N SER A 130 -22.34 11.61 5.59
CA SER A 130 -21.71 10.36 5.17
C SER A 130 -22.71 9.26 4.82
N GLY A 131 -23.86 9.20 5.49
CA GLY A 131 -24.94 8.26 5.17
C GLY A 131 -25.49 8.44 3.76
N GLU A 132 -25.82 9.68 3.38
CA GLU A 132 -26.25 10.06 2.03
C GLU A 132 -25.22 9.64 0.97
N PHE A 133 -23.95 9.95 1.23
CA PHE A 133 -22.87 9.59 0.33
C PHE A 133 -22.75 8.06 0.15
N ILE A 134 -22.87 7.28 1.23
CA ILE A 134 -22.81 5.82 1.18
C ILE A 134 -23.97 5.25 0.36
N ASP A 135 -25.19 5.78 0.54
CA ASP A 135 -26.36 5.37 -0.23
C ASP A 135 -26.16 5.64 -1.73
N MET A 136 -25.64 6.82 -2.08
CA MET A 136 -25.30 7.15 -3.48
C MET A 136 -24.24 6.20 -4.06
N VAL A 137 -23.23 5.83 -3.28
CA VAL A 137 -22.19 4.88 -3.73
C VAL A 137 -22.81 3.52 -3.99
N ARG A 138 -23.67 3.03 -3.09
CA ARG A 138 -24.37 1.76 -3.23
C ARG A 138 -25.24 1.73 -4.48
N GLU A 139 -26.07 2.75 -4.67
CA GLU A 139 -26.98 2.87 -5.82
C GLU A 139 -26.20 2.93 -7.15
N ARG A 140 -25.16 3.77 -7.23
CA ARG A 140 -24.48 4.08 -8.50
C ARG A 140 -23.35 3.13 -8.87
N THR A 141 -22.84 2.35 -7.92
CA THR A 141 -21.67 1.48 -8.14
C THR A 141 -21.87 0.03 -7.72
N GLY A 142 -22.89 -0.24 -6.90
CA GLY A 142 -23.12 -1.55 -6.27
C GLY A 142 -22.10 -1.91 -5.18
N LEU A 143 -21.25 -0.96 -4.75
CA LEU A 143 -20.25 -1.19 -3.71
C LEU A 143 -20.84 -0.91 -2.33
N GLU A 144 -20.63 -1.85 -1.42
CA GLU A 144 -21.00 -1.77 -0.01
C GLU A 144 -19.86 -1.14 0.79
N LEU A 145 -19.96 0.16 1.11
CA LEU A 145 -18.96 0.84 1.93
C LEU A 145 -19.17 0.59 3.43
N GLU A 146 -18.09 0.21 4.10
CA GLU A 146 -18.01 0.09 5.56
C GLU A 146 -17.18 1.25 6.12
N ILE A 147 -17.76 2.11 6.97
CA ILE A 147 -16.96 3.05 7.77
C ILE A 147 -16.29 2.26 8.88
N VAL A 148 -15.01 1.95 8.71
CA VAL A 148 -14.23 1.21 9.72
C VAL A 148 -13.86 2.12 10.87
N ASN A 149 -13.76 1.61 12.09
CA ASN A 149 -13.28 2.42 13.23
C ASN A 149 -11.75 2.54 13.26
N ARG A 150 -11.23 3.51 14.04
CA ARG A 150 -9.79 3.80 14.15
C ARG A 150 -8.96 2.61 14.65
N GLU A 151 -9.52 1.80 15.56
CA GLU A 151 -8.84 0.57 16.03
C GLU A 151 -8.65 -0.44 14.88
N THR A 152 -9.68 -0.61 14.05
CA THR A 152 -9.64 -1.52 12.90
C THR A 152 -8.58 -1.06 11.90
N GLU A 153 -8.48 0.25 11.64
CA GLU A 153 -7.42 0.82 10.79
C GLU A 153 -6.03 0.53 11.34
N ALA A 154 -5.80 0.78 12.63
CA ALA A 154 -4.53 0.49 13.29
C ALA A 154 -4.15 -1.00 13.18
N ARG A 155 -5.10 -1.92 13.42
CA ARG A 155 -4.88 -3.37 13.29
C ARG A 155 -4.57 -3.78 11.85
N LEU A 156 -5.30 -3.23 10.87
CA LEU A 156 -5.07 -3.52 9.45
C LEU A 156 -3.73 -2.97 8.97
N ALA A 157 -3.33 -1.77 9.41
CA ALA A 157 -2.02 -1.17 9.11
C ALA A 157 -0.88 -2.09 9.59
N VAL A 158 -0.96 -2.60 10.81
CA VAL A 158 0.02 -3.57 11.35
C VAL A 158 0.05 -4.84 10.51
N SER A 159 -1.10 -5.45 10.19
CA SER A 159 -1.13 -6.67 9.38
C SER A 159 -0.60 -6.48 7.96
N GLY A 160 -0.86 -5.32 7.34
CA GLY A 160 -0.32 -4.98 6.03
C GLY A 160 1.20 -4.80 6.03
N CYS A 161 1.72 -4.21 7.10
CA CYS A 161 3.13 -3.90 7.26
C CYS A 161 3.95 -5.03 7.89
N ALA A 162 3.30 -6.05 8.48
CA ALA A 162 3.91 -7.11 9.29
C ALA A 162 5.17 -7.76 8.68
N SER A 163 5.17 -7.97 7.36
CA SER A 163 6.32 -8.58 6.66
C SER A 163 7.59 -7.71 6.62
N LEU A 164 7.47 -6.43 6.91
CA LEU A 164 8.56 -5.45 6.92
C LEU A 164 9.10 -5.16 8.33
N LEU A 165 8.45 -5.67 9.38
CA LEU A 165 8.97 -5.52 10.73
C LEU A 165 10.30 -6.26 10.89
N ASP A 166 11.26 -5.59 11.51
CA ASP A 166 12.58 -6.14 11.79
C ASP A 166 12.47 -7.21 12.89
N SER A 167 13.07 -8.37 12.64
CA SER A 167 13.00 -9.48 13.59
C SER A 167 13.96 -9.36 14.76
N GLU A 168 14.95 -8.48 14.63
CA GLU A 168 16.03 -8.26 15.60
C GLU A 168 15.71 -7.10 16.56
N CYS A 169 14.60 -6.39 16.34
CA CYS A 169 14.14 -5.34 17.25
C CYS A 169 13.18 -5.90 18.30
N ASP A 170 13.25 -5.36 19.52
CA ASP A 170 12.34 -5.69 20.61
C ASP A 170 11.01 -4.94 20.50
N TRP A 171 11.06 -3.76 19.89
CA TRP A 171 9.92 -2.86 19.75
C TRP A 171 9.77 -2.35 18.33
N ALA A 172 8.55 -1.93 17.98
CA ALA A 172 8.33 -1.17 16.77
C ALA A 172 7.26 -0.08 16.96
N LEU A 173 7.50 1.06 16.34
CA LEU A 173 6.48 2.08 16.14
C LEU A 173 6.08 2.04 14.66
N VAL A 174 4.87 1.56 14.41
CA VAL A 174 4.24 1.65 13.08
C VAL A 174 3.41 2.92 13.05
N PHE A 175 3.57 3.72 12.00
CA PHE A 175 2.77 4.92 11.81
C PHE A 175 2.23 5.05 10.40
N ASP A 176 0.96 5.41 10.28
CA ASP A 176 0.28 5.69 9.02
C ASP A 176 -0.07 7.18 8.96
N ILE A 177 0.56 7.93 8.06
CA ILE A 177 0.26 9.35 7.87
C ILE A 177 -0.81 9.47 6.79
N GLY A 178 -2.06 9.54 7.23
CA GLY A 178 -3.24 9.67 6.38
C GLY A 178 -3.53 11.12 5.95
N GLY A 179 -4.66 11.28 5.26
CA GLY A 179 -5.15 12.60 4.85
C GLY A 179 -5.85 13.34 5.99
N GLY A 180 -6.75 12.65 6.70
CA GLY A 180 -7.54 13.23 7.80
C GLY A 180 -7.01 12.91 9.20
N SER A 181 -6.37 11.75 9.34
CA SER A 181 -5.83 11.25 10.59
C SER A 181 -4.42 10.70 10.40
N SER A 182 -3.73 10.46 11.51
CA SER A 182 -2.49 9.69 11.54
C SER A 182 -2.54 8.65 12.65
N GLU A 183 -2.39 7.39 12.30
CA GLU A 183 -2.40 6.28 13.24
C GLU A 183 -0.98 5.99 13.75
N LEU A 184 -0.87 5.75 15.04
CA LEU A 184 0.36 5.37 15.72
C LEU A 184 0.13 4.06 16.46
N ILE A 185 0.97 3.07 16.21
CA ILE A 185 0.83 1.74 16.79
C ILE A 185 2.15 1.30 17.40
N TRP A 186 2.15 1.13 18.72
CA TRP A 186 3.29 0.69 19.50
C TRP A 186 3.25 -0.81 19.72
N LEU A 187 4.28 -1.51 19.22
CA LEU A 187 4.39 -2.96 19.21
C LEU A 187 5.52 -3.44 20.12
N ASP A 188 5.21 -4.43 20.95
CA ASP A 188 6.19 -5.25 21.68
C ASP A 188 6.45 -6.53 20.88
N LEU A 189 7.55 -6.53 20.14
CA LEU A 189 7.95 -7.65 19.28
C LEU A 189 8.52 -8.82 20.09
N SER A 190 8.84 -8.65 21.37
CA SER A 190 9.25 -9.76 22.24
C SER A 190 8.10 -10.76 22.50
N ARG A 191 6.84 -10.31 22.38
CA ARG A 191 5.63 -11.15 22.49
C ARG A 191 5.41 -12.06 21.28
N ARG A 192 6.28 -11.98 20.29
CA ARG A 192 6.15 -12.73 19.05
C ARG A 192 6.32 -14.23 19.28
N THR A 193 5.32 -15.00 18.87
CA THR A 193 5.35 -16.46 18.94
C THR A 193 6.01 -17.13 17.72
N ARG A 194 6.03 -16.47 16.55
CA ARG A 194 6.56 -16.99 15.27
C ARG A 194 7.16 -15.90 14.38
N SER A 195 8.02 -16.25 13.42
CA SER A 195 8.56 -15.29 12.43
C SER A 195 7.50 -14.87 11.38
N TRP A 196 7.24 -13.55 11.21
CA TRP A 196 6.15 -12.98 10.38
C TRP A 196 6.37 -13.02 8.86
N ARG A 197 7.43 -13.73 8.42
CA ARG A 197 7.83 -13.84 7.02
C ARG A 197 7.34 -15.11 6.32
N ARG A 198 6.70 -16.04 7.03
CA ARG A 198 6.45 -17.39 6.51
C ARG A 198 5.06 -17.59 5.91
N SER A 199 4.02 -16.95 6.44
CA SER A 199 2.64 -17.12 5.96
C SER A 199 1.76 -15.89 6.16
N MET A 200 0.56 -15.88 5.59
CA MET A 200 -0.44 -14.84 5.86
C MET A 200 -0.91 -14.87 7.32
N TYR A 201 -1.07 -16.07 7.91
CA TYR A 201 -1.43 -16.22 9.32
C TYR A 201 -0.44 -15.53 10.26
N ASP A 202 0.86 -15.64 10.01
CA ASP A 202 1.87 -14.98 10.84
C ASP A 202 1.76 -13.43 10.76
N ARG A 203 1.16 -12.88 9.69
CA ARG A 203 0.90 -11.43 9.58
C ARG A 203 -0.34 -10.98 10.35
N LEU A 204 -1.28 -11.89 10.63
CA LEU A 204 -2.40 -11.59 11.53
C LEU A 204 -1.98 -11.69 12.99
N ASP A 205 -1.11 -12.64 13.33
CA ASP A 205 -0.49 -12.76 14.66
C ASP A 205 0.25 -11.47 15.07
N ALA A 206 0.61 -10.66 14.08
CA ALA A 206 1.20 -9.34 14.28
C ALA A 206 0.43 -8.43 15.23
N GLN A 207 -0.89 -8.54 15.19
CA GLN A 207 -1.78 -7.71 15.98
C GLN A 207 -1.68 -8.03 17.48
N ASN A 208 -1.21 -9.23 17.84
CA ASN A 208 -1.03 -9.63 19.24
C ASN A 208 0.16 -8.92 19.92
N CYS A 209 1.04 -8.32 19.12
CA CYS A 209 2.13 -7.49 19.63
C CYS A 209 1.71 -6.05 19.94
N ILE A 210 0.48 -5.63 19.58
CA ILE A 210 0.01 -4.27 19.85
C ILE A 210 -0.11 -4.08 21.36
N VAL A 211 0.70 -3.18 21.91
CA VAL A 211 0.65 -2.78 23.32
C VAL A 211 -0.18 -1.52 23.48
N ALA A 212 -0.07 -0.60 22.52
CA ALA A 212 -0.82 0.63 22.51
C ALA A 212 -1.03 1.12 21.07
N TRP A 213 -2.08 1.89 20.88
CA TRP A 213 -2.31 2.62 19.64
C TRP A 213 -3.04 3.93 19.94
N THR A 214 -2.90 4.90 19.05
CA THR A 214 -3.72 6.10 19.00
C THR A 214 -3.95 6.50 17.54
N SER A 215 -5.00 7.26 17.29
CA SER A 215 -5.26 7.88 15.99
C SER A 215 -5.43 9.37 16.25
N LEU A 216 -4.48 10.14 15.73
CA LEU A 216 -4.45 11.58 15.87
C LEU A 216 -5.40 12.18 14.84
N PRO A 217 -6.24 13.17 15.20
CA PRO A 217 -7.09 13.89 14.25
C PRO A 217 -6.27 14.89 13.41
N ILE A 218 -5.05 14.52 13.04
CA ILE A 218 -4.14 15.28 12.17
C ILE A 218 -3.66 14.37 11.07
N GLY A 219 -3.96 14.73 9.83
CA GLY A 219 -3.36 14.18 8.62
C GLY A 219 -2.89 15.30 7.71
N VAL A 220 -2.37 14.95 6.53
CA VAL A 220 -1.78 15.95 5.63
C VAL A 220 -2.78 16.98 5.11
N VAL A 221 -4.05 16.60 4.95
CA VAL A 221 -5.12 17.50 4.48
C VAL A 221 -5.52 18.44 5.62
N THR A 222 -5.82 17.92 6.80
CA THR A 222 -6.28 18.74 7.92
C THR A 222 -5.22 19.73 8.39
N LEU A 223 -3.95 19.33 8.39
CA LEU A 223 -2.85 20.22 8.75
C LEU A 223 -2.58 21.29 7.68
N ALA A 224 -2.67 20.94 6.40
CA ALA A 224 -2.54 21.91 5.30
C ALA A 224 -3.73 22.89 5.23
N GLU A 225 -4.95 22.45 5.57
CA GLU A 225 -6.11 23.33 5.70
C GLU A 225 -5.94 24.34 6.83
N LYS A 226 -5.37 23.91 7.97
CA LYS A 226 -5.13 24.78 9.13
C LYS A 226 -4.07 25.85 8.88
N HIS A 227 -2.95 25.49 8.25
CA HIS A 227 -1.78 26.35 8.13
C HIS A 227 -1.54 26.93 6.72
N GLY A 228 -2.27 26.42 5.72
CA GLY A 228 -1.99 26.65 4.32
C GLY A 228 -0.98 25.65 3.75
N GLY A 229 -1.07 25.41 2.43
CA GLY A 229 -0.23 24.43 1.72
C GLY A 229 0.55 24.98 0.51
N HIS A 230 0.11 26.12 -0.04
CA HIS A 230 0.72 26.73 -1.22
C HIS A 230 1.97 27.54 -0.87
N VAL A 231 1.84 28.46 0.10
CA VAL A 231 2.95 29.25 0.62
C VAL A 231 3.18 28.80 2.05
N VAL A 232 4.27 28.07 2.26
CA VAL A 232 4.66 27.57 3.58
C VAL A 232 6.05 28.11 3.83
N THR A 233 6.16 29.10 4.71
CA THR A 233 7.44 29.65 5.13
C THR A 233 8.10 28.69 6.13
N ARG A 234 9.36 28.95 6.47
CA ARG A 234 10.05 28.19 7.52
C ARG A 234 9.31 28.28 8.86
N GLU A 235 8.80 29.45 9.19
CA GLU A 235 7.99 29.68 10.39
C GLU A 235 6.68 28.89 10.35
N THR A 236 5.94 28.93 9.24
CA THR A 236 4.71 28.13 9.08
C THR A 236 5.00 26.63 9.21
N PHE A 237 6.09 26.16 8.61
CA PHE A 237 6.51 24.76 8.74
C PHE A 237 6.80 24.37 10.19
N GLU A 238 7.55 25.20 10.93
CA GLU A 238 7.83 24.95 12.35
C GLU A 238 6.55 25.01 13.20
N ASN A 239 5.60 25.89 12.88
CA ASN A 239 4.28 25.93 13.54
C ASN A 239 3.48 24.63 13.29
N MET A 240 3.51 24.09 12.07
CA MET A 240 2.92 22.78 11.77
C MET A 240 3.57 21.67 12.61
N VAL A 241 4.90 21.68 12.74
CA VAL A 241 5.63 20.70 13.57
C VAL A 241 5.24 20.81 15.04
N CYS A 242 5.19 22.02 15.60
CA CYS A 242 4.80 22.28 16.98
C CYS A 242 3.36 21.79 17.27
N ASP A 243 2.42 22.05 16.38
CA ASP A 243 1.05 21.57 16.51
C ASP A 243 0.95 20.04 16.59
N VAL A 244 1.72 19.34 15.75
CA VAL A 244 1.77 17.88 15.77
C VAL A 244 2.43 17.39 17.06
N LEU A 245 3.53 18.02 17.50
CA LEU A 245 4.21 17.66 18.75
C LEU A 245 3.25 17.68 19.95
N VAL A 246 2.43 18.73 20.09
CA VAL A 246 1.43 18.85 21.17
C VAL A 246 0.47 17.65 21.18
N GLN A 247 0.02 17.18 20.01
CA GLN A 247 -0.87 16.02 19.91
C GLN A 247 -0.18 14.70 20.27
N LEU A 248 1.12 14.59 20.01
CA LEU A 248 1.91 13.40 20.29
C LEU A 248 2.25 13.26 21.79
N GLU A 249 2.32 14.37 22.54
CA GLU A 249 2.75 14.38 23.94
C GLU A 249 1.93 13.45 24.84
N ALA A 250 0.62 13.39 24.65
CA ALA A 250 -0.24 12.54 25.47
C ALA A 250 0.08 11.05 25.29
N PHE A 251 0.37 10.64 24.05
CA PHE A 251 0.73 9.26 23.72
C PHE A 251 2.13 8.92 24.23
N GLU A 252 3.10 9.82 24.07
CA GLU A 252 4.44 9.64 24.62
C GLU A 252 4.44 9.57 26.15
N ARG A 253 3.77 10.49 26.84
CA ARG A 253 3.70 10.52 28.31
C ARG A 253 3.12 9.23 28.89
N ARG A 254 2.18 8.61 28.19
CA ARG A 254 1.52 7.37 28.63
C ARG A 254 2.39 6.12 28.44
N HIS A 255 3.26 6.11 27.44
CA HIS A 255 3.97 4.90 27.01
C HIS A 255 5.50 4.97 27.09
N ALA A 256 6.07 6.15 27.36
CA ALA A 256 7.50 6.41 27.51
C ALA A 256 8.33 5.78 26.38
N MET A 257 7.87 5.95 25.12
CA MET A 257 8.49 5.28 23.98
C MET A 257 9.84 5.90 23.65
N ARG A 258 10.06 7.18 23.92
CA ARG A 258 11.33 7.87 23.67
C ARG A 258 12.51 7.15 24.32
N GLU A 259 12.37 6.71 25.57
CA GLU A 259 13.43 5.99 26.29
C GLU A 259 13.74 4.64 25.62
N LYS A 260 12.71 3.89 25.25
CA LYS A 260 12.85 2.60 24.55
C LYS A 260 13.46 2.77 23.17
N ILE A 261 13.12 3.83 22.46
CA ILE A 261 13.67 4.15 21.14
C ILE A 261 15.16 4.49 21.24
N ARG A 262 15.56 5.28 22.26
CA ARG A 262 16.97 5.62 22.50
C ARG A 262 17.83 4.41 22.86
N SER A 263 17.25 3.33 23.38
CA SER A 263 17.98 2.06 23.64
C SER A 263 18.44 1.34 22.36
N GLY A 264 18.00 1.79 21.17
CA GLY A 264 18.51 1.32 19.88
C GLY A 264 17.89 0.03 19.34
N ARG A 265 16.97 -0.60 20.08
CA ARG A 265 16.27 -1.83 19.63
C ARG A 265 14.81 -1.60 19.24
N THR A 266 14.53 -0.44 18.66
CA THR A 266 13.19 -0.08 18.16
C THR A 266 13.20 0.19 16.66
N HIS A 267 12.26 -0.42 15.96
CA HIS A 267 12.06 -0.22 14.53
C HIS A 267 10.94 0.79 14.25
N LEU A 268 11.26 1.88 13.56
CA LEU A 268 10.27 2.83 13.07
C LEU A 268 9.86 2.45 11.64
N LEU A 269 8.57 2.18 11.44
CA LEU A 269 8.00 1.74 10.17
C LEU A 269 6.86 2.67 9.76
N GLY A 270 7.13 3.52 8.78
CA GLY A 270 6.14 4.44 8.23
C GLY A 270 5.42 3.87 7.03
N THR A 271 4.13 4.16 6.89
CA THR A 271 3.34 3.87 5.69
C THR A 271 2.61 5.10 5.14
N SER A 272 1.94 4.92 4.00
CA SER A 272 1.16 5.92 3.25
C SER A 272 1.99 6.92 2.41
N GLY A 273 1.31 7.91 1.83
CA GLY A 273 1.79 8.78 0.77
C GLY A 273 3.00 9.62 1.17
N THR A 274 3.05 10.09 2.41
CA THR A 274 4.12 10.96 2.90
C THR A 274 5.48 10.27 2.83
N VAL A 275 5.67 9.19 3.58
CA VAL A 275 6.96 8.47 3.65
C VAL A 275 7.36 7.86 2.32
N THR A 276 6.39 7.40 1.51
CA THR A 276 6.67 6.86 0.18
C THR A 276 7.09 7.94 -0.82
N THR A 277 6.56 9.16 -0.68
CA THR A 277 6.99 10.33 -1.47
C THR A 277 8.40 10.76 -1.06
N MET A 278 8.67 10.86 0.26
CA MET A 278 10.01 11.16 0.79
C MET A 278 11.06 10.17 0.28
N ALA A 279 10.74 8.87 0.29
CA ALA A 279 11.59 7.84 -0.27
C ALA A 279 11.84 8.04 -1.76
N GLY A 280 10.80 8.34 -2.55
CA GLY A 280 10.93 8.56 -3.99
C GLY A 280 11.86 9.73 -4.33
N ILE A 281 11.75 10.83 -3.58
CA ILE A 281 12.62 12.01 -3.75
C ILE A 281 14.05 11.68 -3.34
N HIS A 282 14.26 11.07 -2.17
CA HIS A 282 15.58 10.67 -1.70
C HIS A 282 16.30 9.72 -2.69
N LEU A 283 15.55 8.79 -3.29
CA LEU A 283 16.06 7.84 -4.28
C LEU A 283 16.28 8.45 -5.67
N GLY A 284 15.97 9.74 -5.87
CA GLY A 284 16.11 10.45 -7.14
C GLY A 284 15.25 9.85 -8.25
N LEU A 285 14.04 9.36 -7.93
CA LEU A 285 13.23 8.68 -8.92
C LEU A 285 12.64 9.65 -9.96
N PRO A 286 12.70 9.34 -11.27
CA PRO A 286 12.06 10.15 -12.30
C PRO A 286 10.54 10.03 -12.32
N ALA A 287 10.00 9.01 -11.61
CA ALA A 287 8.59 8.81 -11.34
C ALA A 287 8.46 7.80 -10.19
N TYR A 288 7.33 7.80 -9.49
CA TYR A 288 7.08 6.86 -8.40
C TYR A 288 7.21 5.39 -8.84
N ASP A 289 8.13 4.65 -8.21
CA ASP A 289 8.31 3.21 -8.41
C ASP A 289 8.19 2.45 -7.08
N ARG A 290 7.06 1.78 -6.91
CA ARG A 290 6.76 0.94 -5.74
C ARG A 290 7.85 -0.10 -5.47
N LYS A 291 8.44 -0.72 -6.50
CA LYS A 291 9.45 -1.79 -6.29
C LYS A 291 10.72 -1.27 -5.65
N ARG A 292 11.03 0.01 -5.86
CA ARG A 292 12.19 0.69 -5.26
C ARG A 292 11.88 1.27 -3.89
N VAL A 293 10.64 1.72 -3.68
CA VAL A 293 10.21 2.39 -2.45
C VAL A 293 9.82 1.39 -1.34
N ASP A 294 9.07 0.34 -1.66
CA ASP A 294 8.53 -0.57 -0.66
C ASP A 294 9.63 -1.36 0.07
N GLY A 295 9.70 -1.19 1.39
CA GLY A 295 10.64 -1.86 2.26
C GLY A 295 12.04 -1.24 2.31
N CYS A 296 12.28 -0.11 1.62
CA CYS A 296 13.55 0.61 1.70
C CYS A 296 13.77 1.24 3.09
N TRP A 297 15.03 1.47 3.42
CA TRP A 297 15.45 2.16 4.64
C TRP A 297 15.85 3.59 4.29
N LEU A 298 15.42 4.55 5.10
CA LEU A 298 15.82 5.96 5.01
C LEU A 298 16.50 6.36 6.31
N LYS A 299 17.68 6.98 6.22
CA LYS A 299 18.27 7.62 7.40
C LYS A 299 17.48 8.88 7.74
N VAL A 300 17.42 9.23 9.02
CA VAL A 300 16.72 10.44 9.46
C VAL A 300 17.35 11.70 8.86
N CYS A 301 18.68 11.75 8.71
CA CYS A 301 19.36 12.87 8.05
C CYS A 301 18.92 13.04 6.58
N ASP A 302 18.64 11.94 5.88
CA ASP A 302 18.19 11.98 4.48
C ASP A 302 16.74 12.48 4.39
N VAL A 303 15.88 12.06 5.31
CA VAL A 303 14.51 12.56 5.44
C VAL A 303 14.51 14.05 5.71
N GLN A 304 15.35 14.51 6.64
CA GLN A 304 15.49 15.92 6.99
C GLN A 304 16.03 16.74 5.82
N ALA A 305 17.01 16.23 5.07
CA ALA A 305 17.52 16.90 3.87
C ALA A 305 16.46 17.04 2.77
N VAL A 306 15.61 16.02 2.58
CA VAL A 306 14.47 16.11 1.65
C VAL A 306 13.44 17.13 2.15
N SER A 307 13.09 17.12 3.44
CA SER A 307 12.16 18.10 4.03
C SER A 307 12.68 19.53 3.84
N GLU A 308 13.95 19.76 4.15
CA GLU A 308 14.63 21.05 3.97
C GLU A 308 14.55 21.54 2.52
N SER A 309 14.90 20.67 1.58
CA SER A 309 14.83 20.96 0.15
C SER A 309 13.41 21.34 -0.27
N LEU A 310 12.39 20.60 0.17
CA LEU A 310 10.99 20.89 -0.16
C LEU A 310 10.49 22.21 0.46
N VAL A 311 10.93 22.55 1.67
CA VAL A 311 10.58 23.83 2.31
C VAL A 311 11.19 25.01 1.54
N SER A 312 12.39 24.84 0.98
CA SER A 312 13.04 25.85 0.15
C SER A 312 12.44 26.01 -1.26
N MET A 313 11.67 25.03 -1.74
CA MET A 313 11.02 25.07 -3.05
C MET A 313 9.77 25.95 -3.03
N SER A 314 9.59 26.75 -4.08
CA SER A 314 8.31 27.36 -4.43
C SER A 314 7.24 26.31 -4.74
N TYR A 315 5.97 26.74 -4.73
CA TYR A 315 4.87 25.85 -5.10
C TYR A 315 5.01 25.27 -6.51
N ALA A 316 5.48 26.08 -7.48
CA ALA A 316 5.70 25.63 -8.85
C ALA A 316 6.82 24.56 -8.94
N GLU A 317 7.89 24.71 -8.17
CA GLU A 317 8.96 23.71 -8.09
C GLU A 317 8.48 22.42 -7.43
N ARG A 318 7.64 22.51 -6.38
CA ARG A 318 7.01 21.32 -5.77
C ARG A 318 6.08 20.59 -6.74
N ILE A 319 5.37 21.31 -7.62
CA ILE A 319 4.58 20.70 -8.70
C ILE A 319 5.50 19.96 -9.68
N ALA A 320 6.65 20.56 -10.01
CA ALA A 320 7.60 20.00 -10.97
C ALA A 320 8.41 18.81 -10.42
N GLN A 321 8.50 18.67 -9.10
CA GLN A 321 9.18 17.54 -8.44
C GLN A 321 8.51 16.20 -8.83
N PRO A 322 9.21 15.29 -9.56
CA PRO A 322 8.62 14.09 -10.13
C PRO A 322 7.82 13.18 -9.19
N CYS A 323 8.23 13.07 -7.94
CA CYS A 323 7.54 12.21 -6.96
C CYS A 323 6.37 12.89 -6.23
N VAL A 324 6.23 14.21 -6.35
CA VAL A 324 5.18 15.00 -5.68
C VAL A 324 4.03 15.27 -6.66
N GLY A 325 4.31 15.98 -7.75
CA GLY A 325 3.32 16.35 -8.75
C GLY A 325 2.28 17.36 -8.24
N ARG A 326 1.41 17.82 -9.16
CA ARG A 326 0.38 18.84 -8.88
C ARG A 326 -0.57 18.45 -7.76
N GLU A 327 -1.01 17.20 -7.72
CA GLU A 327 -2.07 16.76 -6.82
C GLU A 327 -1.62 16.64 -5.34
N ARG A 328 -0.32 16.74 -5.05
CA ARG A 328 0.25 16.67 -3.70
C ARG A 328 1.11 17.88 -3.30
N ALA A 329 1.38 18.81 -4.21
CA ALA A 329 2.30 19.93 -3.96
C ALA A 329 1.88 20.85 -2.81
N ASP A 330 0.57 20.91 -2.54
CA ASP A 330 -0.08 21.64 -1.46
C ASP A 330 -0.10 20.86 -0.14
N LEU A 331 0.09 19.54 -0.17
CA LEU A 331 -0.01 18.67 1.01
C LEU A 331 1.36 18.15 1.49
N VAL A 332 2.37 18.14 0.62
CA VAL A 332 3.65 17.48 0.88
C VAL A 332 4.37 18.04 2.12
N LEU A 333 4.32 19.35 2.33
CA LEU A 333 4.98 19.99 3.48
C LEU A 333 4.28 19.71 4.81
N ALA A 334 2.95 19.60 4.82
CA ALA A 334 2.22 19.12 5.98
C ALA A 334 2.62 17.68 6.34
N GLY A 335 2.78 16.81 5.35
CA GLY A 335 3.32 15.47 5.55
C GLY A 335 4.74 15.48 6.14
N CYS A 336 5.62 16.32 5.60
CA CYS A 336 6.98 16.50 6.12
C CYS A 336 6.96 16.97 7.58
N ALA A 337 6.08 17.92 7.94
CA ALA A 337 5.96 18.43 9.30
C ALA A 337 5.47 17.36 10.29
N ILE A 338 4.50 16.53 9.89
CA ILE A 338 4.03 15.41 10.73
C ILE A 338 5.18 14.43 11.00
N LEU A 339 5.91 14.04 9.94
CA LEU A 339 7.04 13.12 10.07
C LEU A 339 8.18 13.73 10.90
N GLU A 340 8.50 15.01 10.68
CA GLU A 340 9.52 15.74 11.44
C GLU A 340 9.17 15.81 12.93
N ALA A 341 7.92 16.10 13.28
CA ALA A 341 7.45 16.07 14.67
C ALA A 341 7.65 14.69 15.32
N MET A 342 7.29 13.60 14.60
CA MET A 342 7.53 12.24 15.07
C MET A 342 9.03 11.97 15.28
N LEU A 343 9.90 12.39 14.37
CA LEU A 343 11.35 12.16 14.46
C LEU A 343 12.03 13.01 15.54
N ARG A 344 11.53 14.22 15.84
CA ARG A 344 11.96 15.04 16.98
C ARG A 344 11.55 14.44 18.32
N LEU A 345 10.34 13.87 18.39
CA LEU A 345 9.84 13.24 19.60
C LEU A 345 10.48 11.86 19.83
N TRP A 346 10.70 11.10 18.77
CA TRP A 346 11.19 9.72 18.79
C TRP A 346 12.44 9.58 17.92
N PRO A 347 13.59 10.07 18.40
CA PRO A 347 14.82 10.11 17.60
C PRO A 347 15.33 8.71 17.30
N CYS A 348 15.48 8.39 16.01
CA CYS A 348 16.09 7.15 15.53
C CYS A 348 17.18 7.46 14.47
N GLU A 349 18.00 6.47 14.13
CA GLU A 349 18.99 6.62 13.05
C GLU A 349 18.34 6.52 11.67
N LYS A 350 17.39 5.58 11.54
CA LYS A 350 16.73 5.24 10.29
C LYS A 350 15.31 4.75 10.54
N LEU A 351 14.47 4.92 9.53
CA LEU A 351 13.12 4.36 9.47
C LEU A 351 12.96 3.54 8.20
N ARG A 352 12.02 2.61 8.23
CA ARG A 352 11.66 1.79 7.07
C ARG A 352 10.37 2.29 6.45
N VAL A 353 10.32 2.26 5.13
CA VAL A 353 9.15 2.70 4.36
C VAL A 353 8.34 1.50 3.92
N ALA A 354 7.02 1.55 4.13
CA ALA A 354 6.07 0.59 3.61
C ALA A 354 5.18 1.26 2.56
N ASP A 355 5.12 0.69 1.35
CA ASP A 355 4.00 0.95 0.43
C ASP A 355 2.91 -0.11 0.64
N ARG A 356 2.71 -0.52 1.89
CA ARG A 356 1.73 -1.53 2.30
C ARG A 356 1.01 -1.01 3.53
N GLY A 357 -0.27 -1.32 3.68
CA GLY A 357 -1.05 -0.86 4.82
C GLY A 357 -2.40 -1.55 4.87
N LEU A 358 -3.46 -0.76 5.03
CA LEU A 358 -4.82 -1.24 5.23
C LEU A 358 -5.24 -2.28 4.18
N ARG A 359 -4.98 -2.01 2.89
CA ARG A 359 -5.38 -2.88 1.78
C ARG A 359 -4.71 -4.26 1.84
N GLU A 360 -3.41 -4.31 2.09
CA GLU A 360 -2.68 -5.57 2.26
C GLU A 360 -3.14 -6.34 3.51
N GLY A 361 -3.47 -5.62 4.59
CA GLY A 361 -4.08 -6.18 5.79
C GLY A 361 -5.44 -6.84 5.49
N ILE A 362 -6.32 -6.13 4.77
CA ILE A 362 -7.63 -6.64 4.33
C ILE A 362 -7.48 -7.91 3.50
N LEU A 363 -6.62 -7.88 2.47
CA LEU A 363 -6.39 -9.03 1.59
C LEU A 363 -5.86 -10.23 2.38
N ALA A 364 -4.93 -10.00 3.30
CA ALA A 364 -4.41 -11.06 4.16
C ALA A 364 -5.51 -11.68 5.04
N THR A 365 -6.37 -10.86 5.65
CA THR A 365 -7.50 -11.31 6.46
C THR A 365 -8.50 -12.13 5.64
N LEU A 366 -9.00 -11.60 4.53
CA LEU A 366 -9.98 -12.28 3.68
C LEU A 366 -9.47 -13.64 3.18
N MET A 367 -8.20 -13.71 2.77
CA MET A 367 -7.59 -14.95 2.28
C MET A 367 -7.32 -15.95 3.42
N ALA A 368 -6.93 -15.48 4.61
CA ALA A 368 -6.69 -16.32 5.77
C ALA A 368 -7.99 -16.96 6.29
N GLU A 369 -9.09 -16.21 6.33
CA GLU A 369 -10.44 -16.71 6.65
C GLU A 369 -10.89 -17.81 5.68
N ASP A 370 -10.57 -17.66 4.40
CA ASP A 370 -10.87 -18.64 3.35
C ASP A 370 -9.88 -19.84 3.34
N GLY A 371 -8.94 -19.90 4.29
CA GLY A 371 -8.02 -21.03 4.47
C GLY A 371 -6.78 -21.02 3.58
N TYR A 372 -6.35 -19.86 3.06
CA TYR A 372 -5.14 -19.75 2.23
C TYR A 372 -3.87 -19.43 3.04
N PRO A 373 -2.69 -19.95 2.62
CA PRO A 373 -2.52 -20.96 1.57
C PRO A 373 -3.11 -22.31 2.01
N ARG A 374 -3.70 -23.06 1.07
CA ARG A 374 -4.29 -24.38 1.36
C ARG A 374 -3.18 -25.38 1.68
N GLY A 375 -2.91 -25.58 2.98
CA GLY A 375 -2.03 -26.62 3.55
C GLY A 375 -1.28 -26.16 4.81
N ARG A 376 -1.31 -26.81 5.98
CA ARG A 376 -1.90 -28.06 6.46
C ARG A 376 -2.89 -27.73 7.60
N ARG A 377 -4.19 -27.90 7.40
CA ARG A 377 -5.07 -28.21 8.54
C ARG A 377 -4.56 -29.55 9.08
N ARG A 378 -3.99 -29.56 10.29
CA ARG A 378 -3.60 -30.80 10.99
C ARG A 378 -4.74 -31.79 10.83
N ALA A 379 -4.42 -32.96 10.30
CA ALA A 379 -5.22 -34.15 10.51
C ALA A 379 -5.31 -34.36 12.03
N ARG A 380 -6.33 -33.78 12.68
CA ARG A 380 -6.84 -34.32 13.94
C ARG A 380 -7.56 -35.61 13.54
N ARG A 381 -6.79 -36.71 13.47
CA ARG A 381 -7.31 -38.07 13.68
C ARG A 381 -8.08 -38.02 15.01
N ARG A 382 -9.40 -38.26 14.95
CA ARG A 382 -10.02 -39.53 15.35
C ARG A 382 -9.60 -39.95 16.74
#